data_AF-A0A7J2H7I1-F1
#
_entry.id   AF-A0A7J2H7I1-F1
#
_cell.length_a   1.000
_cell.length_b   1.000
_cell.length_c   1.000
_cell.angle_alpha   90.00
_cell.angle_beta   90.00
_cell.angle_gamma   90.00
#
_symmetry.space_group_name_H-M   'P 1'
#
loop_
_entity.id
_entity.type
_entity.pdbx_description
1 polymer ?
#
loop_
_entity_poly.entity_id
_entity_poly.type
_entity_poly.pdbx_seq_one_letter_code
_entity_poly.pdbx_strand_id
1 'polypeptide(L)'
;MKLEALLPSEVRSYEELVSMLDKLDSEWDSYRRDVFSFMDSWERVKVRLLEKISKTEGLVRAIESELEELKVEVALGLRSEDESRDELEKLMRRREELEDRLGALRSFLEEIETRIR
;
A
#
# COMPACT_ATOMS: atom_id res chain seq x y z
N MET A 1 -38.62 3.95 32.09
CA MET A 1 -40.04 4.01 31.65
C MET A 1 -40.83 3.01 32.47
N LYS A 2 -42.07 3.32 32.90
CA LYS A 2 -42.89 2.33 33.63
C LYS A 2 -43.60 1.42 32.62
N LEU A 3 -42.97 0.30 32.27
CA LEU A 3 -43.50 -0.69 31.31
C LEU A 3 -44.85 -1.28 31.77
N GLU A 4 -45.12 -1.27 33.07
CA GLU A 4 -46.37 -1.73 33.70
C GLU A 4 -47.62 -0.95 33.24
N ALA A 5 -47.45 0.25 32.68
CA ALA A 5 -48.54 1.09 32.17
C ALA A 5 -48.92 0.76 30.71
N LEU A 6 -48.20 -0.14 30.05
CA LEU A 6 -48.40 -0.50 28.64
C LEU A 6 -49.26 -1.76 28.48
N LEU A 7 -49.93 -1.86 27.33
CA LEU A 7 -50.60 -3.09 26.92
C LEU A 7 -49.57 -4.18 26.54
N PRO A 8 -49.91 -5.48 26.66
CA PRO A 8 -48.99 -6.57 26.31
C PRO A 8 -48.49 -6.58 24.86
N SER A 9 -49.24 -5.99 23.91
CA SER A 9 -48.78 -5.80 22.53
C SER A 9 -47.71 -4.71 22.43
N GLU A 10 -47.85 -3.63 23.20
CA GLU A 10 -46.92 -2.50 23.21
C GLU A 10 -45.61 -2.89 23.90
N VAL A 11 -45.68 -3.70 24.98
CA VAL A 11 -44.49 -4.28 25.62
C VAL A 11 -43.72 -5.16 24.64
N ARG A 12 -44.39 -6.02 23.87
CA ARG A 12 -43.73 -6.86 22.85
C ARG A 12 -43.07 -6.02 21.75
N SER A 13 -43.77 -5.03 21.21
CA SER A 13 -43.17 -4.14 20.21
C SER A 13 -41.98 -3.35 20.76
N TYR A 14 -42.04 -2.94 22.04
CA TYR A 14 -40.90 -2.31 22.71
C TYR A 14 -39.70 -3.28 22.83
N GLU A 15 -39.92 -4.50 23.31
CA GLU A 15 -38.87 -5.52 23.43
C GLU A 15 -38.24 -5.87 22.08
N GLU A 16 -39.06 -6.00 21.02
CA GLU A 16 -38.59 -6.21 19.65
C GLU A 16 -37.69 -5.06 19.18
N LEU A 17 -38.12 -3.80 19.38
CA LEU A 17 -37.35 -2.63 19.00
C LEU A 17 -36.04 -2.52 19.79
N VAL A 18 -36.05 -2.80 21.09
CA VAL A 18 -34.84 -2.83 21.91
C VAL A 18 -33.87 -3.90 21.38
N SER A 19 -34.36 -5.11 21.11
CA SER A 19 -33.51 -6.17 20.56
C SER A 19 -32.92 -5.81 19.20
N MET A 20 -33.67 -5.10 18.34
CA MET A 20 -33.15 -4.59 17.08
C MET A 20 -32.07 -3.52 17.28
N LEU A 21 -32.24 -2.61 18.23
CA LEU A 21 -31.24 -1.60 18.58
C LEU A 21 -29.97 -2.25 19.14
N ASP A 22 -30.09 -3.21 20.06
CA ASP A 22 -28.94 -3.94 20.62
C ASP A 22 -28.14 -4.64 19.52
N LYS A 23 -28.83 -5.20 18.50
CA LYS A 23 -28.17 -5.80 17.35
C LYS A 23 -27.41 -4.77 16.51
N LEU A 24 -28.03 -3.63 16.23
CA LEU A 24 -27.39 -2.54 15.49
C LEU A 24 -26.17 -1.99 16.24
N ASP A 25 -26.26 -1.83 17.56
CA ASP A 25 -25.13 -1.40 18.38
C ASP A 25 -23.98 -2.42 18.33
N SER A 26 -24.28 -3.72 18.39
CA SER A 26 -23.27 -4.77 18.26
C SER A 26 -22.61 -4.79 16.88
N GLU A 27 -23.38 -4.62 15.81
CA GLU A 27 -22.86 -4.56 14.43
C GLU A 27 -21.98 -3.32 14.24
N TRP A 28 -22.42 -2.18 14.78
CA TRP A 28 -21.65 -0.94 14.79
C TRP A 28 -20.32 -1.11 15.54
N ASP A 29 -20.33 -1.72 16.72
CA ASP A 29 -19.11 -1.99 17.47
C ASP A 29 -18.17 -2.98 16.78
N SER A 30 -18.69 -3.96 16.05
CA SER A 30 -17.87 -4.81 15.19
C SER A 30 -17.21 -3.99 14.08
N TYR A 31 -18.02 -3.23 13.34
CA TYR A 31 -17.55 -2.38 12.25
C TYR A 31 -16.44 -1.41 12.72
N ARG A 32 -16.65 -0.73 13.86
CA ARG A 32 -15.63 0.18 14.41
C ARG A 32 -14.32 -0.55 14.70
N ARG A 33 -14.39 -1.72 15.35
CA ARG A 33 -13.18 -2.52 15.67
C ARG A 33 -12.46 -2.97 14.42
N ASP A 34 -13.19 -3.42 13.41
CA ASP A 34 -12.62 -3.87 12.14
C ASP A 34 -11.95 -2.72 11.39
N VAL A 35 -12.56 -1.52 11.39
CA VAL A 35 -11.95 -0.31 10.82
C VAL A 35 -10.66 0.05 11.56
N PHE A 36 -10.65 0.05 12.90
CA PHE A 36 -9.42 0.34 13.65
C PHE A 36 -8.31 -0.68 13.37
N SER A 37 -8.66 -1.97 13.34
CA SER A 37 -7.72 -3.05 13.04
C SER A 37 -7.16 -2.93 11.61
N PHE A 38 -8.01 -2.59 10.65
CA PHE A 38 -7.61 -2.34 9.27
C PHE A 38 -6.66 -1.15 9.17
N MET A 39 -7.00 -0.01 9.78
CA MET A 39 -6.18 1.21 9.73
C MET A 39 -4.80 0.98 10.35
N ASP A 40 -4.74 0.30 11.49
CA ASP A 40 -3.46 -0.04 12.13
C ASP A 40 -2.60 -0.98 11.25
N SER A 41 -3.23 -1.99 10.64
CA SER A 41 -2.55 -2.89 9.71
C SER A 41 -2.05 -2.17 8.48
N TRP A 42 -2.87 -1.27 7.94
CA TRP A 42 -2.56 -0.46 6.76
C TRP A 42 -1.35 0.44 7.02
N GLU A 43 -1.30 1.15 8.15
CA GLU A 43 -0.18 2.04 8.48
C GLU A 43 1.16 1.28 8.50
N ARG A 44 1.18 0.08 9.11
CA ARG A 44 2.37 -0.79 9.13
C ARG A 44 2.78 -1.28 7.73
N VAL A 45 1.82 -1.52 6.84
CA VAL A 45 2.10 -1.94 5.47
C VAL A 45 2.59 -0.75 4.64
N LYS A 46 1.96 0.41 4.78
CA LYS A 46 2.31 1.66 4.10
C LYS A 46 3.75 2.06 4.36
N VAL A 47 4.18 2.07 5.63
CA VAL A 47 5.57 2.39 5.99
C VAL A 47 6.55 1.44 5.29
N ARG A 48 6.30 0.13 5.34
CA ARG A 48 7.16 -0.87 4.67
C ARG A 48 7.16 -0.74 3.15
N LEU A 49 6.04 -0.33 2.54
CA LEU A 49 5.98 -0.05 1.10
C LEU A 49 6.80 1.18 0.74
N LEU A 50 6.66 2.27 1.47
CA LEU A 50 7.42 3.51 1.25
C LEU A 50 8.93 3.27 1.39
N GLU A 51 9.35 2.48 2.38
CA GLU A 51 10.75 2.06 2.51
C GLU A 51 11.24 1.27 1.30
N LYS A 52 10.44 0.33 0.79
CA LYS A 52 10.79 -0.46 -0.40
C LYS A 52 10.87 0.41 -1.66
N ILE A 53 9.95 1.35 -1.82
CA ILE A 53 9.94 2.34 -2.89
C ILE A 53 11.23 3.14 -2.84
N SER A 54 11.54 3.77 -1.70
CA SER A 54 12.74 4.59 -1.52
C SER A 54 14.04 3.82 -1.78
N LYS A 55 14.14 2.57 -1.29
CA LYS A 55 15.30 1.70 -1.58
C LYS A 55 15.42 1.37 -3.06
N THR A 56 14.31 1.07 -3.73
CA THR A 56 14.30 0.74 -5.15
C THR A 56 14.70 1.94 -6.01
N GLU A 57 14.19 3.14 -5.68
CA GLU A 57 14.62 4.40 -6.32
C GLU A 57 16.10 4.69 -6.11
N GLY A 58 16.65 4.35 -4.94
CA GLY A 58 18.08 4.47 -4.67
C GLY A 58 18.91 3.57 -5.58
N LEU A 59 18.47 2.33 -5.78
CA LEU A 59 19.14 1.37 -6.68
C LEU A 59 19.05 1.80 -8.14
N VAL A 60 17.89 2.30 -8.59
CA VAL A 60 17.74 2.84 -9.96
C VAL A 60 18.72 3.99 -10.18
N ARG A 61 18.78 4.97 -9.26
CA ARG A 61 19.71 6.09 -9.35
C ARG A 61 21.18 5.68 -9.35
N ALA A 62 21.53 4.67 -8.55
CA ALA A 62 22.90 4.14 -8.54
C ALA A 62 23.27 3.54 -9.90
N ILE A 63 22.37 2.74 -10.50
CA ILE A 63 22.58 2.16 -11.83
C ILE A 63 22.62 3.24 -12.92
N GLU A 64 21.79 4.27 -12.83
CA GLU A 64 21.84 5.40 -13.77
C GLU A 64 23.18 6.13 -13.72
N SER A 65 23.73 6.33 -12.52
CA SER A 65 25.06 6.92 -12.34
C SER A 65 26.15 6.04 -12.92
N GLU A 66 26.09 4.73 -12.68
CA GLU A 66 27.06 3.75 -13.20
C GLU A 66 27.00 3.68 -14.73
N LEU A 67 25.79 3.68 -15.31
CA LEU A 67 25.60 3.74 -16.76
C LEU A 67 26.19 5.01 -17.38
N GLU A 68 26.05 6.16 -16.70
CA GLU A 68 26.61 7.43 -17.19
C GLU A 68 28.14 7.44 -17.12
N GLU A 69 28.72 6.96 -16.02
CA GLU A 69 30.17 6.81 -15.87
C GLU A 69 30.74 5.93 -16.98
N LEU A 70 30.13 4.77 -17.22
CA LEU A 70 30.57 3.84 -18.26
C LEU A 70 30.53 4.47 -19.67
N LYS A 71 29.48 5.25 -19.97
CA LYS A 71 29.38 5.97 -21.24
C LYS A 71 30.47 7.02 -21.40
N VAL A 72 30.80 7.74 -20.33
CA VAL A 72 31.89 8.74 -20.33
C VAL A 72 33.24 8.05 -20.53
N GLU A 73 33.51 6.94 -19.86
CA GLU A 73 34.76 6.17 -20.02
C GLU A 73 34.96 5.69 -21.47
N VAL A 74 33.89 5.16 -22.08
CA VAL A 74 33.89 4.74 -23.50
C VAL A 74 34.12 5.95 -24.40
N ALA A 75 33.43 7.08 -24.17
CA ALA A 75 33.58 8.28 -24.97
C ALA A 75 34.99 8.91 -24.90
N LEU A 76 35.66 8.77 -23.75
CA LEU A 76 37.04 9.20 -23.55
C LEU A 76 38.07 8.19 -24.07
N GLY A 77 37.64 7.04 -24.56
CA GLY A 77 38.52 5.96 -25.03
C GLY A 77 39.31 5.29 -23.90
N LEU A 78 38.86 5.44 -22.64
CA LEU A 78 39.45 4.79 -21.47
C LEU A 78 39.08 3.31 -21.41
N ARG A 79 38.00 2.94 -22.09
CA ARG A 79 37.47 1.58 -22.18
C ARG A 79 36.98 1.30 -23.59
N SER A 80 37.15 0.06 -24.08
CA SER A 80 36.63 -0.27 -25.41
C SER A 80 35.12 -0.49 -25.36
N GLU A 81 34.46 -0.15 -26.46
CA GLU A 81 33.01 -0.26 -26.63
C GLU A 81 32.56 -1.74 -26.54
N ASP A 82 33.35 -2.66 -27.09
CA ASP A 82 33.10 -4.10 -27.04
C ASP A 82 33.26 -4.67 -25.62
N GLU A 83 34.24 -4.21 -24.82
CA GLU A 83 34.41 -4.64 -23.42
C GLU A 83 33.32 -4.08 -22.48
N SER A 84 32.65 -3.00 -22.91
CA SER A 84 31.64 -2.31 -22.11
C SER A 84 30.21 -2.75 -22.44
N ARG A 85 30.01 -3.38 -23.60
CA ARG A 85 28.69 -3.73 -24.14
C ARG A 85 27.89 -4.67 -23.23
N ASP A 86 28.50 -5.75 -22.76
CA ASP A 86 27.85 -6.73 -21.90
C ASP A 86 27.47 -6.14 -20.53
N GLU A 87 28.27 -5.20 -20.03
CA GLU A 87 28.02 -4.52 -18.75
C GLU A 87 26.90 -3.49 -18.88
N LEU A 88 26.91 -2.67 -19.94
CA LEU A 88 25.81 -1.76 -20.27
C LEU A 88 24.48 -2.52 -20.38
N GLU A 89 24.46 -3.63 -21.10
CA GLU A 89 23.24 -4.40 -21.31
C GLU A 89 22.71 -4.99 -19.99
N LYS A 90 23.60 -5.50 -19.12
CA LYS A 90 23.22 -5.98 -17.79
C LYS A 90 22.64 -4.87 -16.92
N LEU A 91 23.30 -3.71 -16.87
CA LEU A 91 22.84 -2.58 -16.08
C LEU A 91 21.51 -2.02 -16.61
N MET A 92 21.35 -1.93 -17.92
CA MET A 92 20.09 -1.49 -18.54
C MET A 92 18.93 -2.43 -18.23
N ARG A 93 19.12 -3.75 -18.39
CA ARG A 93 18.09 -4.75 -18.01
C ARG A 93 17.75 -4.66 -16.53
N ARG A 94 18.77 -4.54 -15.68
CA ARG A 94 18.56 -4.44 -14.24
C ARG A 94 17.82 -3.17 -13.84
N ARG A 95 18.09 -2.04 -14.52
CA ARG A 95 17.34 -0.78 -14.33
C ARG A 95 15.87 -0.99 -14.67
N GLU A 96 15.58 -1.55 -15.85
CA GLU A 96 14.22 -1.81 -16.32
C GLU A 96 13.43 -2.70 -15.33
N GLU A 97 14.03 -3.79 -14.85
CA GLU A 97 13.43 -4.65 -13.81
C GLU A 97 13.08 -3.88 -12.52
N LEU A 98 13.93 -2.94 -12.11
CA LEU A 98 13.72 -2.15 -10.90
C LEU A 98 12.68 -1.04 -11.13
N GLU A 99 12.63 -0.46 -12.33
CA GLU A 99 11.62 0.53 -12.74
C GLU A 99 10.22 -0.12 -12.78
N ASP A 100 10.09 -1.31 -13.35
CA ASP A 100 8.84 -2.09 -13.36
C ASP A 100 8.38 -2.40 -11.93
N ARG A 101 9.31 -2.86 -11.09
CA ARG A 101 9.03 -3.14 -9.68
C ARG A 101 8.61 -1.87 -8.93
N LEU A 102 9.26 -0.74 -9.21
CA LEU A 102 8.93 0.55 -8.61
C LEU A 102 7.51 0.99 -9.02
N GLY A 103 7.16 0.82 -10.30
CA GLY A 103 5.81 1.04 -10.82
C GLY A 103 4.78 0.21 -10.06
N ALA A 104 4.99 -1.10 -9.95
CA ALA A 104 4.08 -1.99 -9.22
C ALA A 104 3.90 -1.60 -7.75
N LEU A 105 4.98 -1.22 -7.05
CA LEU A 105 4.91 -0.77 -5.66
C LEU A 105 4.11 0.53 -5.50
N ARG A 106 4.28 1.48 -6.42
CA ARG A 106 3.54 2.75 -6.42
C ARG A 106 2.06 2.52 -6.72
N SER A 107 1.73 1.69 -7.71
CA SER A 107 0.34 1.35 -8.03
C SER A 107 -0.36 0.64 -6.86
N PHE A 108 0.34 -0.26 -6.16
CA PHE A 108 -0.22 -0.88 -4.95
C PHE A 108 -0.56 0.16 -3.88
N LEU A 109 0.35 1.09 -3.59
CA LEU A 109 0.09 2.16 -2.62
C LEU A 109 -1.12 3.01 -3.04
N GLU A 110 -1.16 3.44 -4.29
CA GLU A 110 -2.22 4.30 -4.83
C GLU A 110 -3.60 3.62 -4.82
N GLU A 111 -3.68 2.33 -5.19
CA GLU A 111 -4.94 1.60 -5.21
C GLU A 111 -5.58 1.55 -3.82
N ILE A 112 -4.78 1.30 -2.78
CA ILE A 112 -5.28 1.24 -1.41
C ILE A 112 -5.62 2.65 -0.90
N GLU A 113 -4.77 3.65 -1.12
CA GLU A 113 -5.06 5.03 -0.71
C GLU A 113 -6.34 5.58 -1.35
N THR A 114 -6.64 5.19 -2.59
CA THR A 114 -7.87 5.58 -3.29
C THR A 114 -9.11 4.94 -2.67
N ARG A 115 -9.02 3.71 -2.16
CA ARG A 115 -10.14 3.01 -1.52
C ARG A 115 -10.44 3.51 -0.10
N ILE A 116 -9.45 4.14 0.57
CA ILE A 116 -9.57 4.62 1.95
C ILE A 116 -9.98 6.11 2.00
N ARG A 117 -9.79 6.85 0.91
CA ARG A 117 -10.30 8.22 0.75
C ARG A 117 -11.81 8.26 0.59
#